data_AF-F3GP24-F1
#
_entry.id   AF-F3GP24-F1
#
_cell.length_a   1.000
_cell.length_b   1.000
_cell.length_c   1.000
_cell.angle_alpha   90.00
_cell.angle_beta   90.00
_cell.angle_gamma   90.00
#
_symmetry.space_group_name_H-M   'P 1'
#
loop_
_entity.id
_entity.type
_entity.pdbx_description
1 polymer ?
#
loop_
_entity_poly.entity_id
_entity_poly.type
_entity_poly.pdbx_seq_one_letter_code
_entity_poly.pdbx_strand_id
1 'polypeptide(L)' 'MALNQKQRDERMALKRQKAREEELRLRVRPGTKQALAELMAWAGIEERGEALTLMIHHLHSL' A
#
# COMPACT_ATOMS: atom_id res chain seq x y z
N MET A 1 -28.48 -2.67 -16.94
CA MET A 1 -28.15 -1.26 -16.63
C MET A 1 -26.70 -1.21 -16.15
N ALA A 2 -25.87 -0.33 -16.72
CA ALA A 2 -24.52 -0.13 -16.21
C ALA A 2 -24.59 0.48 -14.79
N LEU A 3 -23.81 -0.06 -13.85
CA LEU A 3 -23.71 0.53 -12.50
C LEU A 3 -23.24 1.98 -12.61
N ASN A 4 -23.93 2.88 -11.90
CA ASN A 4 -23.48 4.26 -11.78
C ASN A 4 -22.22 4.32 -10.89
N GLN A 5 -21.48 5.44 -10.97
CA GLN A 5 -20.20 5.59 -10.25
C GLN A 5 -20.36 5.39 -8.73
N LYS A 6 -21.42 5.93 -8.15
CA LYS A 6 -21.72 5.82 -6.71
C LYS A 6 -21.86 4.36 -6.26
N GLN A 7 -22.58 3.54 -7.02
CA GLN A 7 -22.75 2.11 -6.72
C GLN A 7 -21.44 1.33 -6.83
N ARG A 8 -20.52 1.74 -7.72
CA ARG A 8 -19.18 1.13 -7.83
C ARG A 8 -18.33 1.48 -6.61
N ASP A 9 -18.35 2.74 -6.20
CA ASP A 9 -17.59 3.22 -5.03
C ASP A 9 -18.09 2.55 -3.75
N GLU A 10 -19.41 2.46 -3.55
CA GLU A 10 -20.03 1.74 -2.43
C GLU A 10 -19.64 0.25 -2.42
N ARG A 11 -19.68 -0.41 -3.58
CA ARG A 11 -19.28 -1.81 -3.70
C ARG A 11 -17.80 -2.01 -3.37
N MET A 12 -16.93 -1.08 -3.77
CA MET A 12 -15.51 -1.12 -3.45
C MET A 12 -15.29 -0.89 -1.96
N ALA A 13 -15.92 0.11 -1.36
CA ALA A 13 -15.84 0.37 0.09
C ALA A 13 -16.29 -0.85 0.92
N LEU A 14 -17.38 -1.51 0.51
CA LEU A 14 -17.87 -2.70 1.20
C LEU A 14 -16.91 -3.88 1.10
N LYS A 15 -16.20 -4.02 -0.04
CA LYS A 15 -15.14 -5.04 -0.19
C LYS A 15 -13.98 -4.78 0.76
N ARG A 16 -13.48 -3.54 0.82
CA ARG A 16 -12.39 -3.15 1.73
C ARG A 16 -12.76 -3.38 3.19
N GLN A 17 -13.99 -2.99 3.58
CA GLN A 17 -14.50 -3.23 4.93
C GLN A 17 -14.56 -4.72 5.28
N LYS A 18 -15.03 -5.57 4.36
CA LYS A 18 -15.07 -7.03 4.56
C LYS A 18 -13.67 -7.63 4.71
N ALA A 19 -12.70 -7.12 3.96
CA ALA A 19 -11.30 -7.51 4.04
C ALA A 19 -10.57 -6.92 5.28
N ARG A 20 -11.25 -6.06 6.06
CA ARG A 20 -10.66 -5.30 7.19
C ARG A 20 -9.40 -4.53 6.77
N GLU A 21 -9.41 -4.02 5.53
CA GLU A 21 -8.33 -3.20 5.03
C GLU A 21 -8.29 -1.87 5.78
N GLU A 22 -7.09 -1.51 6.26
CA GLU A 22 -6.82 -0.20 6.84
C GLU A 22 -5.88 0.58 5.91
N GLU A 23 -6.19 1.86 5.68
CA GLU A 23 -5.37 2.72 4.84
C GLU A 23 -4.20 3.30 5.66
N LEU A 24 -2.98 2.85 5.36
CA LEU A 24 -1.77 3.41 5.97
C LEU A 24 -1.27 4.63 5.19
N ARG A 25 -1.60 5.84 5.66
CA ARG A 25 -1.10 7.10 5.06
C ARG A 25 0.18 7.57 5.73
N LEU A 26 1.29 7.53 5.01
CA LEU A 26 2.59 7.99 5.50
C LEU A 26 3.05 9.26 4.77
N ARG A 27 3.22 10.36 5.52
CA ARG A 27 3.89 11.57 5.03
C ARG A 27 5.37 11.49 5.38
N VAL A 28 6.24 11.64 4.38
CA VAL A 28 7.69 11.49 4.56
C VAL A 28 8.46 12.67 3.99
N ARG A 29 9.66 12.89 4.53
CA ARG A 29 10.63 13.84 3.96
C ARG A 29 11.29 13.24 2.69
N PRO A 30 11.88 14.08 1.80
CA PRO A 30 12.51 13.60 0.58
C PRO A 30 13.56 12.51 0.79
N GLY A 31 14.40 12.62 1.84
CA GLY A 31 15.44 11.62 2.13
C GLY A 31 14.88 10.23 2.44
N THR A 32 13.80 10.15 3.23
CA THR A 32 13.12 8.87 3.52
C THR A 32 12.49 8.28 2.25
N LYS A 33 11.91 9.12 1.39
CA LYS A 33 11.36 8.68 0.11
C LYS A 33 12.46 8.12 -0.81
N GLN A 34 13.63 8.74 -0.82
CA GLN A 34 14.78 8.29 -1.59
C GLN A 34 15.30 6.94 -1.08
N ALA A 35 15.51 6.80 0.23
CA ALA A 35 15.96 5.53 0.82
C ALA A 35 15.01 4.37 0.48
N LEU A 36 13.68 4.59 0.52
CA LEU A 36 12.70 3.60 0.10
C LEU A 36 12.86 3.23 -1.39
N ALA A 37 13.08 4.21 -2.28
CA ALA A 37 13.27 3.96 -3.71
C ALA A 37 14.56 3.16 -4.00
N GLU A 38 15.64 3.44 -3.29
CA GLU A 38 16.90 2.69 -3.41
C GLU A 38 16.75 1.24 -2.95
N LEU A 39 16.06 1.02 -1.82
CA LEU A 39 15.74 -0.33 -1.32
C LEU A 39 14.86 -1.11 -2.30
N MET A 40 13.84 -0.45 -2.85
CA MET A 40 12.96 -1.03 -3.87
C MET A 40 13.75 -1.43 -5.12
N ALA A 41 14.63 -0.57 -5.62
CA ALA A 41 15.47 -0.86 -6.77
C ALA A 41 16.42 -2.04 -6.51
N TRP A 42 17.02 -2.09 -5.32
CA TRP A 42 17.87 -3.21 -4.90
C TRP A 42 17.11 -4.54 -4.85
N ALA A 43 15.87 -4.53 -4.34
CA ALA A 43 15.04 -5.72 -4.22
C ALA A 43 14.24 -6.07 -5.48
N GLY A 44 14.28 -5.23 -6.53
CA GLY A 44 13.47 -5.41 -7.74
C GLY A 44 11.96 -5.22 -7.52
N ILE A 45 11.56 -4.39 -6.55
CA ILE A 45 10.16 -4.14 -6.20
C ILE A 45 9.68 -2.85 -6.88
N GLU A 46 8.55 -2.90 -7.56
CA GLU A 46 7.97 -1.73 -8.26
C GLU A 46 6.93 -0.99 -7.41
N GLU A 47 6.26 -1.67 -6.49
CA GLU A 47 5.16 -1.14 -5.68
C GLU A 47 5.63 -0.75 -4.27
N ARG A 48 5.36 0.49 -3.86
CA ARG A 48 5.83 1.02 -2.56
C ARG A 48 5.14 0.36 -1.38
N GLY A 49 3.85 0.06 -1.50
CA GLY A 49 3.09 -0.66 -0.49
C GLY A 49 3.64 -2.06 -0.24
N GLU A 50 3.91 -2.81 -1.30
CA GLU A 50 4.54 -4.13 -1.26
C GLU A 50 5.89 -4.08 -0.54
N ALA A 51 6.76 -3.13 -0.90
CA ALA A 51 8.04 -2.95 -0.22
C ALA A 51 7.86 -2.73 1.28
N LEU A 52 6.94 -1.84 1.68
CA LEU A 52 6.66 -1.58 3.10
C LEU A 52 6.07 -2.80 3.81
N THR A 53 5.13 -3.51 3.18
CA THR A 53 4.54 -4.73 3.74
C THR A 53 5.61 -5.79 3.96
N LEU A 54 6.48 -6.05 2.97
CA LEU A 54 7.57 -7.00 3.10
C LEU A 54 8.53 -6.60 4.22
N MET A 55 8.95 -5.33 4.26
CA MET A 55 9.82 -4.82 5.31
C MET A 55 9.22 -5.03 6.70
N ILE A 56 7.92 -4.79 6.91
CA ILE A 56 7.25 -5.01 8.21
C ILE A 56 7.31 -6.48 8.62
N HIS A 57 7.04 -7.41 7.70
CA HIS A 57 7.09 -8.85 8.00
C HIS A 57 8.51 -9.34 8.29
N HIS A 58 9.52 -8.78 7.62
CA HIS A 58 10.91 -9.17 7.80
C HIS A 58 11.63 -8.41 8.92
N LEU A 59 11.12 -7.26 9.38
CA LEU A 59 11.74 -6.49 10.48
C LEU A 59 11.86 -7.31 11.77
N HIS A 60 10.88 -8.17 12.04
CA HIS A 60 10.84 -9.01 13.24
C HIS A 60 11.77 -10.24 13.17
N SER A 61 12.38 -10.51 12.00
CA SER A 61 13.34 -11.61 11.82
C SER A 61 14.80 -11.23 12.09
N LEU A 62 15.05 -10.01 12.60
CA LEU A 62 16.34 -9.49 13.05
C LEU A 62 16.57 -9.82 14.53
#